data_AF-A0A1V9XZQ1-F1
#
_entry.id   AF-A0A1V9XZQ1-F1
#
_cell.length_a   1.000
_cell.length_b   1.000
_cell.length_c   1.000
_cell.angle_alpha   90.00
_cell.angle_beta   90.00
_cell.angle_gamma   90.00
#
_symmetry.space_group_name_H-M   'P 1'
#
loop_
_entity.id
_entity.type
_entity.pdbx_description
1 polymer ?
#
loop_
_entity_poly.entity_id
_entity_poly.type
_entity_poly.pdbx_seq_one_letter_code
_entity_poly.pdbx_strand_id
1 'polypeptide(L)'
;MFPSADVRYSLIPPADNAYGQVDPETGEFQGMPRAVVDGLADITGPLIVQEEFYTSLYQLTLPSEAFTRTVFIFGMKEAYVTATVSFTETVEISTWLSLLIFGVILIGLIMIFHKIVPTNTQLSMSFLLIQWSFTFFGILLQEATSSKPPRLWFERLVRGVWYVGCMLLSYIFLGTLRANLVVQTPTERIKGIDQFLSHPERPIYIGAKTPATWIIAVYPGEKGDRLRAHFARNRVEVDPFYRLLDVEVLEPVIKAKAALMFEELFLLRAIADWCVKTDYFIYIMPEEISRINGGLYTSRNLPIELNKELDRKMLWTQALGVPFMREREVLNGGHLGCLAGEDLKTSENIQQVTVYDLMTIYVSLILGLIISIVAFIAELVCSACVLHSETEDTQGMPPAVVDGLAHLPTGLTD
;
A
#
# COMPACT_ATOMS: atom_id res chain seq x y z
N MET A 1 13.76 -38.13 -16.62
CA MET A 1 15.22 -38.15 -16.84
C MET A 1 15.75 -39.53 -17.28
N PHE A 2 15.49 -40.61 -16.55
CA PHE A 2 16.00 -41.95 -16.86
C PHE A 2 15.23 -42.87 -17.84
N PRO A 3 14.04 -42.59 -18.40
CA PRO A 3 13.30 -43.59 -19.21
C PRO A 3 14.02 -44.08 -20.48
N SER A 4 15.08 -43.40 -20.93
CA SER A 4 15.79 -43.72 -22.19
C SER A 4 17.09 -44.50 -22.02
N ALA A 5 17.48 -44.77 -20.77
CA ALA A 5 18.57 -45.68 -20.43
C ALA A 5 17.92 -46.75 -19.55
N ASP A 6 18.05 -48.02 -19.90
CA ASP A 6 17.45 -49.15 -19.16
C ASP A 6 18.10 -49.31 -17.78
N VAL A 7 17.89 -48.31 -16.91
CA VAL A 7 18.57 -48.10 -15.64
C VAL A 7 17.53 -48.18 -14.54
N ARG A 8 17.74 -49.13 -13.62
CA ARG A 8 16.99 -49.19 -12.37
C ARG A 8 17.63 -48.21 -11.39
N TYR A 9 16.81 -47.41 -10.73
CA TYR A 9 17.27 -46.45 -9.74
C TYR A 9 16.52 -46.64 -8.42
N SER A 10 17.17 -46.25 -7.33
CA SER A 10 16.56 -46.15 -6.01
C SER A 10 16.92 -44.79 -5.42
N LEU A 11 15.96 -44.16 -4.73
CA LEU A 11 16.18 -42.89 -4.05
C LEU A 11 16.64 -43.17 -2.62
N ILE A 12 17.73 -42.53 -2.22
CA ILE A 12 18.32 -42.66 -0.89
C ILE A 12 18.38 -41.24 -0.29
N PRO A 13 17.71 -40.97 0.84
CA PRO A 13 17.83 -39.69 1.50
C PRO A 13 19.22 -39.54 2.17
N PRO A 14 19.77 -38.32 2.29
CA PRO A 14 21.01 -38.10 3.01
C PRO A 14 20.84 -38.45 4.50
N ALA A 15 21.83 -39.14 5.08
CA ALA A 15 21.73 -39.66 6.45
C ALA A 15 21.70 -38.57 7.54
N ASP A 16 22.26 -37.40 7.25
CA ASP A 16 22.39 -36.26 8.16
C ASP A 16 21.29 -35.19 7.94
N ASN A 17 20.33 -35.47 7.05
CA ASN A 17 19.27 -34.57 6.58
C ASN A 17 19.78 -33.22 6.02
N ALA A 18 21.07 -33.10 5.71
CA ALA A 18 21.63 -31.88 5.14
C ALA A 18 21.36 -31.83 3.63
N TYR A 19 21.19 -30.62 3.10
CA TYR A 19 21.00 -30.42 1.67
C TYR A 19 22.28 -30.80 0.91
N GLY A 20 23.38 -30.15 1.26
CA GLY A 20 24.67 -30.40 0.65
C GLY A 20 25.50 -29.13 0.57
N GLN A 21 26.58 -29.12 1.33
CA GLN A 21 27.58 -28.06 1.36
C GLN A 21 28.89 -28.68 1.83
N VAL A 22 30.00 -28.01 1.55
CA VAL A 22 31.25 -28.27 2.26
C VAL A 22 31.25 -27.47 3.55
N ASP A 23 31.53 -28.15 4.65
CA ASP A 23 31.75 -27.50 5.93
C ASP A 23 33.00 -26.60 5.85
N PRO A 24 32.88 -25.29 6.10
CA PRO A 24 34.02 -24.38 5.97
C PRO A 24 35.09 -24.60 7.04
N GLU A 25 34.77 -25.21 8.18
CA GLU A 25 35.72 -25.46 9.28
C GLU A 25 36.49 -26.76 9.08
N THR A 26 35.77 -27.82 8.72
CA THR A 26 36.35 -29.17 8.60
C THR A 26 36.78 -29.52 7.18
N GLY A 27 36.25 -28.82 6.17
CA GLY A 27 36.41 -29.16 4.76
C GLY A 27 35.66 -30.43 4.37
N GLU A 28 34.84 -31.00 5.26
CA GLU A 28 34.10 -32.22 4.98
C GLU A 28 32.82 -31.95 4.20
N PHE A 29 32.52 -32.85 3.26
CA PHE A 29 31.23 -32.86 2.58
C PHE A 29 30.12 -33.24 3.58
N GLN A 30 28.99 -32.54 3.52
CA GLN A 30 27.75 -32.85 4.24
C GLN A 30 26.62 -33.16 3.24
N GLY A 31 25.55 -33.81 3.69
CA GLY A 31 24.32 -33.97 2.91
C GLY A 31 24.44 -34.89 1.71
N MET A 32 23.74 -34.53 0.63
CA MET A 32 23.70 -35.34 -0.58
C MET A 32 25.08 -35.52 -1.27
N PRO A 33 25.99 -34.52 -1.33
CA PRO A 33 27.36 -34.71 -1.80
C PRO A 33 28.14 -35.78 -1.03
N ARG A 34 27.99 -35.81 0.30
CA ARG A 34 28.71 -36.77 1.15
C ARG A 34 28.32 -38.21 0.84
N ALA A 35 27.02 -38.45 0.60
CA ALA A 35 26.52 -39.77 0.21
C ALA A 35 27.17 -40.27 -1.10
N VAL A 36 27.52 -39.37 -2.03
CA VAL A 36 28.19 -39.76 -3.28
C VAL A 36 29.69 -40.00 -3.09
N VAL A 37 30.34 -39.18 -2.26
CA VAL A 37 31.76 -39.37 -1.90
C VAL A 37 31.97 -40.68 -1.14
N ASP A 38 31.09 -41.00 -0.21
CA ASP A 38 31.14 -42.22 0.61
C ASP A 38 30.71 -43.49 -0.17
N GLY A 39 30.29 -43.35 -1.44
CA GLY A 39 29.85 -44.46 -2.29
C GLY A 39 28.48 -45.05 -1.92
N LEU A 40 27.68 -44.30 -1.14
CA LEU A 40 26.30 -44.67 -0.79
C LEU A 40 25.29 -44.31 -1.91
N ALA A 41 25.64 -43.35 -2.75
CA ALA A 41 24.84 -42.91 -3.90
C ALA A 41 25.72 -42.68 -5.14
N ASP A 42 25.16 -42.90 -6.32
CA ASP A 42 25.89 -42.72 -7.59
C ASP A 42 25.76 -41.30 -8.15
N ILE A 43 24.62 -40.64 -7.89
CA ILE A 43 24.22 -39.35 -8.47
C ILE A 43 23.56 -38.49 -7.38
N THR A 44 23.81 -37.19 -7.39
CA THR A 44 23.20 -36.20 -6.49
C THR A 44 22.90 -34.88 -7.18
N GLY A 45 21.91 -34.16 -6.67
CA GLY A 45 21.57 -32.80 -7.06
C GLY A 45 20.05 -32.53 -7.07
N PRO A 46 19.63 -31.29 -7.40
CA PRO A 46 20.48 -30.15 -7.78
C PRO A 46 21.21 -29.54 -6.58
N LEU A 47 22.46 -29.13 -6.76
CA LEU A 47 23.30 -28.53 -5.71
C LEU A 47 23.95 -27.24 -6.20
N ILE A 48 24.22 -26.28 -5.32
CA ILE A 48 24.97 -25.09 -5.69
C ILE A 48 26.37 -25.50 -6.12
N VAL A 49 26.83 -24.95 -7.24
CA VAL A 49 28.20 -25.18 -7.71
C VAL A 49 29.21 -24.60 -6.70
N GLN A 50 30.00 -25.49 -6.10
CA GLN A 50 31.13 -25.17 -5.22
C GLN A 50 32.42 -25.72 -5.84
N GLU A 51 33.53 -25.01 -5.68
CA GLU A 51 34.82 -25.39 -6.29
C GLU A 51 35.29 -26.75 -5.76
N GLU A 52 35.05 -27.00 -4.49
CA GLU A 52 35.40 -28.21 -3.77
C GLU A 52 34.72 -29.45 -4.36
N PHE A 53 33.48 -29.29 -4.87
CA PHE A 53 32.75 -30.38 -5.51
C PHE A 53 33.47 -30.90 -6.75
N TYR A 54 34.17 -30.03 -7.50
CA TYR A 54 34.90 -30.44 -8.70
C TYR A 54 36.07 -31.36 -8.40
N THR A 55 36.67 -31.28 -7.22
CA THR A 55 37.82 -32.11 -6.87
C THR A 55 37.43 -33.57 -6.63
N SER A 56 36.26 -33.78 -6.02
CA SER A 56 35.84 -35.09 -5.50
C SER A 56 34.68 -35.71 -6.27
N LEU A 57 33.91 -34.91 -7.01
CA LEU A 57 32.76 -35.35 -7.80
C LEU A 57 32.96 -35.05 -9.29
N TYR A 58 32.22 -35.78 -10.13
CA TYR A 58 32.12 -35.48 -11.55
C TYR A 58 30.86 -34.65 -11.80
N GLN A 59 31.02 -33.40 -12.21
CA GLN A 59 29.89 -32.53 -12.55
C GLN A 59 29.35 -32.91 -13.93
N LEU A 60 28.05 -33.22 -13.99
CA LEU A 60 27.37 -33.43 -15.26
C LEU A 60 27.12 -32.10 -15.98
N THR A 61 26.98 -32.19 -17.29
CA THR A 61 26.66 -31.06 -18.14
C THR A 61 25.33 -30.45 -17.71
N LEU A 62 25.39 -29.17 -17.39
CA LEU A 62 24.29 -28.39 -16.86
C LEU A 62 23.33 -27.96 -17.97
N PRO A 63 22.01 -28.20 -17.84
CA PRO A 63 21.05 -27.55 -18.71
C PRO A 63 21.09 -26.03 -18.47
N SER A 64 20.95 -25.24 -19.54
CA SER A 64 20.88 -23.77 -19.48
C SER A 64 19.69 -23.21 -18.69
N GLU A 65 18.79 -24.08 -18.21
CA GLU A 65 17.61 -23.71 -17.43
C GLU A 65 17.74 -24.09 -15.94
N ALA A 66 18.86 -24.68 -15.49
CA ALA A 66 19.09 -24.97 -14.07
C ALA A 66 19.60 -23.74 -13.30
N PHE A 67 18.97 -22.59 -13.54
CA PHE A 67 19.25 -21.36 -12.82
C PHE A 67 18.05 -21.00 -11.96
N THR A 68 18.35 -20.62 -10.74
CA THR A 68 17.39 -20.18 -9.74
C THR A 68 18.06 -19.07 -8.94
N ARG A 69 17.33 -18.34 -8.12
CA ARG A 69 17.90 -17.26 -7.30
C ARG A 69 17.56 -17.45 -5.84
N THR A 70 18.46 -17.00 -4.98
CA THR A 70 18.15 -16.85 -3.56
C THR A 70 17.40 -15.54 -3.37
N VAL A 71 16.22 -15.65 -2.79
CA VAL A 71 15.33 -14.51 -2.56
C VAL A 71 14.89 -14.48 -1.11
N PHE A 72 14.45 -13.30 -0.68
CA PHE A 72 13.71 -13.14 0.55
C PHE A 72 12.23 -13.09 0.25
N ILE A 73 11.42 -13.72 1.11
CA ILE A 73 9.97 -13.56 1.07
C ILE A 73 9.46 -12.95 2.37
N PHE A 74 8.37 -12.19 2.21
CA PHE A 74 7.69 -11.47 3.27
C PHE A 74 6.18 -11.63 3.11
N GLY A 75 5.46 -11.61 4.21
CA GLY A 75 4.01 -11.52 4.20
C GLY A 75 3.47 -10.11 4.19
N MET A 76 2.23 -9.96 3.77
CA MET A 76 1.43 -8.76 3.90
C MET A 76 -0.03 -9.16 4.17
N LYS A 77 -0.67 -8.50 5.12
CA LYS A 77 -2.10 -8.75 5.40
C LYS A 77 -2.99 -8.31 4.24
N GLU A 78 -2.68 -7.16 3.66
CA GLU A 78 -3.46 -6.53 2.60
C GLU A 78 -2.51 -6.13 1.48
N ALA A 79 -2.90 -6.36 0.24
CA ALA A 79 -2.10 -5.97 -0.93
C ALA A 79 -2.06 -4.44 -1.13
N TYR A 80 -3.10 -3.77 -0.64
CA TYR A 80 -3.33 -2.34 -0.74
C TYR A 80 -3.73 -1.76 0.62
N VAL A 81 -3.36 -0.51 0.87
CA VAL A 81 -3.71 0.22 2.08
C VAL A 81 -5.19 0.61 2.02
N THR A 82 -6.01 0.09 2.93
CA THR A 82 -7.45 0.43 3.03
C THR A 82 -7.72 1.72 3.81
N ALA A 83 -6.74 2.61 3.92
CA ALA A 83 -6.93 3.87 4.64
C ALA A 83 -7.94 4.72 3.87
N THR A 84 -9.02 5.12 4.56
CA THR A 84 -10.01 6.04 4.02
C THR A 84 -9.32 7.38 3.76
N VAL A 85 -9.10 7.72 2.49
CA VAL A 85 -8.57 9.04 2.12
C VAL A 85 -9.64 10.07 2.45
N SER A 86 -9.33 11.01 3.33
CA SER A 86 -10.30 12.07 3.65
C SER A 86 -10.50 12.96 2.43
N PHE A 87 -11.73 13.39 2.15
CA PHE A 87 -11.98 14.32 1.04
C PHE A 87 -11.17 15.63 1.18
N THR A 88 -10.81 16.01 2.42
CA THR A 88 -9.98 17.19 2.69
C THR A 88 -8.52 16.99 2.29
N GLU A 89 -8.03 15.76 2.19
CA GLU A 89 -6.67 15.42 1.77
C GLU A 89 -6.50 15.41 0.24
N THR A 90 -7.59 15.48 -0.52
CA THR A 90 -7.53 15.56 -1.99
C THR A 90 -6.87 16.83 -2.49
N VAL A 91 -6.88 17.87 -1.68
CA VAL A 91 -6.34 19.19 -2.00
C VAL A 91 -5.59 19.69 -0.77
N GLU A 92 -4.38 20.19 -0.97
CA GLU A 92 -3.55 20.70 0.11
C GLU A 92 -4.27 21.82 0.91
N ILE A 93 -4.02 21.85 2.23
CA ILE A 93 -4.56 22.89 3.12
C ILE A 93 -4.25 24.32 2.66
N SER A 94 -3.11 24.50 2.00
CA SER A 94 -2.66 25.76 1.37
C SER A 94 -3.69 26.29 0.36
N THR A 95 -4.28 25.39 -0.44
CA THR A 95 -5.26 25.75 -1.47
C THR A 95 -6.59 26.14 -0.84
N TRP A 96 -7.03 25.43 0.20
CA TRP A 96 -8.24 25.76 0.96
C TRP A 96 -8.13 27.14 1.61
N LEU A 97 -6.99 27.44 2.25
CA LEU A 97 -6.74 28.75 2.85
C LEU A 97 -6.67 29.85 1.79
N SER A 98 -6.02 29.59 0.65
CA SER A 98 -5.94 30.54 -0.46
C SER A 98 -7.31 30.88 -1.02
N LEU A 99 -8.21 29.90 -1.12
CA LEU A 99 -9.59 30.10 -1.57
C LEU A 99 -10.37 31.02 -0.62
N LEU A 100 -10.27 30.76 0.69
CA LEU A 100 -10.93 31.59 1.71
C LEU A 100 -10.39 33.02 1.70
N ILE A 101 -9.06 33.19 1.66
CA ILE A 101 -8.41 34.49 1.58
C ILE A 101 -8.85 35.24 0.32
N PHE A 102 -8.88 34.57 -0.83
CA PHE A 102 -9.31 35.17 -2.08
C PHE A 102 -10.78 35.62 -2.01
N GLY A 103 -11.67 34.81 -1.43
CA GLY A 103 -13.06 35.20 -1.19
C GLY A 103 -13.19 36.46 -0.33
N VAL A 104 -12.45 36.54 0.77
CA VAL A 104 -12.42 37.73 1.65
C VAL A 104 -11.91 38.96 0.91
N ILE A 105 -10.86 38.83 0.08
CA ILE A 105 -10.33 39.92 -0.73
C ILE A 105 -11.40 40.44 -1.72
N LEU A 106 -12.11 39.55 -2.41
CA LEU A 106 -13.14 39.96 -3.38
C LEU A 106 -14.32 40.65 -2.70
N ILE A 107 -14.76 40.16 -1.53
CA ILE A 107 -15.77 40.83 -0.72
C ILE A 107 -15.28 42.22 -0.30
N GLY A 108 -14.03 42.33 0.18
CA GLY A 108 -13.41 43.60 0.54
C GLY A 108 -13.36 44.60 -0.62
N LEU A 109 -13.03 44.15 -1.84
CA LEU A 109 -13.02 44.98 -3.05
C LEU A 109 -14.42 45.51 -3.40
N ILE A 110 -15.46 44.67 -3.28
CA ILE A 110 -16.85 45.09 -3.49
C ILE A 110 -17.26 46.15 -2.44
N MET A 111 -16.89 45.94 -1.17
CA MET A 111 -17.20 46.88 -0.09
C MET A 111 -16.49 48.24 -0.28
N ILE A 112 -15.22 48.22 -0.71
CA ILE A 112 -14.47 49.45 -1.07
C ILE A 112 -15.15 50.16 -2.25
N PHE A 113 -15.58 49.40 -3.26
CA PHE A 113 -16.25 49.96 -4.44
C PHE A 113 -17.58 50.64 -4.07
N HIS A 114 -18.42 50.01 -3.24
CA HIS A 114 -19.66 50.63 -2.74
C HIS A 114 -19.42 51.91 -1.93
N LYS A 115 -18.28 52.02 -1.26
CA LYS A 115 -17.91 53.24 -0.53
C LYS A 115 -17.50 54.38 -1.46
N ILE A 116 -16.86 54.06 -2.58
CA ILE A 116 -16.34 55.05 -3.55
C ILE A 116 -17.44 55.51 -4.51
N VAL A 117 -18.29 54.58 -4.97
CA VAL A 117 -19.35 54.88 -5.93
C VAL A 117 -20.62 55.26 -5.17
N PRO A 118 -21.11 56.51 -5.26
CA PRO A 118 -22.32 56.93 -4.57
C PRO A 118 -23.53 56.16 -5.13
N THR A 119 -23.98 55.16 -4.40
CA THR A 119 -25.22 54.44 -4.68
C THR A 119 -26.34 54.97 -3.79
N ASN A 120 -27.53 55.20 -4.34
CA ASN A 120 -28.74 55.63 -3.60
C ASN A 120 -29.27 54.59 -2.58
N THR A 121 -28.56 53.49 -2.37
CA THR A 121 -28.91 52.42 -1.44
C THR A 121 -28.39 52.74 -0.04
N GLN A 122 -29.29 53.10 0.88
CA GLN A 122 -29.01 53.25 2.32
C GLN A 122 -28.92 51.88 3.04
N LEU A 123 -28.26 50.89 2.45
CA LEU A 123 -28.06 49.60 3.11
C LEU A 123 -26.90 49.71 4.11
N SER A 124 -27.07 49.12 5.30
CA SER A 124 -25.99 49.03 6.28
C SER A 124 -24.81 48.22 5.72
N MET A 125 -23.58 48.62 6.03
CA MET A 125 -22.37 47.91 5.61
C MET A 125 -22.31 46.48 6.14
N SER A 126 -22.87 46.22 7.34
CA SER A 126 -22.96 44.87 7.89
C SER A 126 -23.90 43.98 7.08
N PHE A 127 -25.02 44.53 6.62
CA PHE A 127 -25.97 43.81 5.78
C PHE A 127 -25.34 43.43 4.43
N LEU A 128 -24.61 44.38 3.80
CA LEU A 128 -23.88 44.12 2.56
C LEU A 128 -22.80 43.04 2.75
N LEU A 129 -22.03 43.10 3.84
CA LEU A 129 -21.03 42.09 4.16
C LEU A 129 -21.64 40.69 4.27
N ILE A 130 -22.75 40.57 5.00
CA ILE A 130 -23.47 39.30 5.18
C ILE A 130 -24.00 38.81 3.83
N GLN A 131 -24.69 39.66 3.09
CA GLN A 131 -25.27 39.33 1.78
C GLN A 131 -24.20 38.83 0.80
N TRP A 132 -23.08 39.53 0.70
CA TRP A 132 -21.98 39.14 -0.19
C TRP A 132 -21.27 37.88 0.30
N SER A 133 -21.06 37.71 1.62
CA SER A 133 -20.49 36.48 2.18
C SER A 133 -21.35 35.26 1.83
N PHE A 134 -22.66 35.33 2.03
CA PHE A 134 -23.60 34.27 1.64
C PHE A 134 -23.61 34.03 0.12
N THR A 135 -23.53 35.10 -0.68
CA THR A 135 -23.52 34.96 -2.15
C THR A 135 -22.25 34.27 -2.64
N PHE A 136 -21.08 34.66 -2.14
CA PHE A 136 -19.80 34.06 -2.52
C PHE A 136 -19.69 32.61 -2.05
N PHE A 137 -20.15 32.33 -0.82
CA PHE A 137 -20.20 30.97 -0.30
C PHE A 137 -21.19 30.09 -1.07
N GLY A 138 -22.36 30.61 -1.42
CA GLY A 138 -23.33 29.91 -2.28
C GLY A 138 -22.76 29.59 -3.66
N ILE A 139 -22.02 30.53 -4.27
CA ILE A 139 -21.33 30.27 -5.55
C ILE A 139 -20.24 29.20 -5.40
N LEU A 140 -19.50 29.22 -4.30
CA LEU A 140 -18.49 28.20 -4.00
C LEU A 140 -19.10 26.80 -3.92
N LEU A 141 -20.27 26.68 -3.27
CA LEU A 141 -21.04 25.45 -3.18
C LEU A 141 -21.86 25.12 -4.44
N GLN A 142 -21.79 25.97 -5.47
CA GLN A 142 -22.59 25.87 -6.70
C GLN A 142 -24.11 25.90 -6.46
N GLU A 143 -24.55 26.49 -5.36
CA GLU A 143 -25.96 26.65 -5.07
C GLU A 143 -26.58 27.81 -5.87
N ALA A 144 -27.80 27.58 -6.35
CA ALA A 144 -28.58 28.61 -7.02
C ALA A 144 -29.02 29.69 -6.02
N THR A 145 -28.28 30.79 -5.95
CA THR A 145 -28.68 31.94 -5.14
C THR A 145 -29.87 32.66 -5.78
N SER A 146 -30.99 32.79 -5.05
CA SER A 146 -32.19 33.54 -5.49
C SER A 146 -31.95 35.07 -5.62
N SER A 147 -30.72 35.54 -5.40
CA SER A 147 -30.35 36.95 -5.49
C SER A 147 -30.62 37.50 -6.90
N LYS A 148 -31.28 38.66 -6.96
CA LYS A 148 -31.39 39.41 -8.23
C LYS A 148 -29.99 39.74 -8.75
N PRO A 149 -29.76 39.71 -10.07
CA PRO A 149 -28.46 40.00 -10.62
C PRO A 149 -28.01 41.41 -10.21
N PRO A 150 -26.73 41.59 -9.83
CA PRO A 150 -26.22 42.89 -9.43
C PRO A 150 -26.42 43.93 -10.53
N ARG A 151 -26.71 45.18 -10.13
CA ARG A 151 -26.95 46.28 -11.09
C ARG A 151 -25.64 46.85 -11.60
N LEU A 152 -24.59 46.86 -10.79
CA LEU A 152 -23.29 47.44 -11.15
C LEU A 152 -22.48 46.45 -12.00
N TRP A 153 -21.81 46.96 -13.04
CA TRP A 153 -21.00 46.13 -13.95
C TRP A 153 -19.79 45.52 -13.23
N PHE A 154 -19.19 46.24 -12.28
CA PHE A 154 -18.03 45.78 -11.52
C PHE A 154 -18.38 44.57 -10.65
N GLU A 155 -19.52 44.61 -9.94
CA GLU A 155 -20.03 43.49 -9.16
C GLU A 155 -20.24 42.24 -10.04
N ARG A 156 -20.78 42.43 -11.26
CA ARG A 156 -20.95 41.33 -12.22
C ARG A 156 -19.62 40.72 -12.64
N LEU A 157 -18.60 41.55 -12.89
CA LEU A 157 -17.27 41.09 -13.26
C LEU A 157 -16.63 40.28 -12.12
N VAL A 158 -16.62 40.83 -10.91
CA VAL A 158 -16.06 40.15 -9.72
C VAL A 158 -16.79 38.83 -9.47
N ARG A 159 -18.13 38.84 -9.51
CA ARG A 159 -18.96 37.63 -9.36
C ARG A 159 -18.67 36.60 -10.46
N GLY A 160 -18.50 37.05 -11.71
CA GLY A 160 -18.19 36.19 -12.84
C GLY A 160 -16.82 35.52 -12.71
N VAL A 161 -15.78 36.28 -12.31
CA VAL A 161 -14.44 35.74 -12.06
C VAL A 161 -14.47 34.73 -10.91
N TRP A 162 -15.14 35.05 -9.80
CA TRP A 162 -15.31 34.12 -8.69
C TRP A 162 -16.05 32.84 -9.10
N TYR A 163 -17.13 32.98 -9.87
CA TYR A 163 -17.91 31.85 -10.38
C TYR A 163 -17.08 30.92 -11.27
N VAL A 164 -16.35 31.47 -12.25
CA VAL A 164 -15.49 30.67 -13.13
C VAL A 164 -14.37 29.98 -12.33
N GLY A 165 -13.78 30.67 -11.36
CA GLY A 165 -12.77 30.10 -10.47
C GLY A 165 -13.31 28.92 -9.63
N CYS A 166 -14.48 29.10 -9.00
CA CYS A 166 -15.14 28.04 -8.22
C CYS A 166 -15.53 26.84 -9.09
N MET A 167 -16.03 27.09 -10.30
CA MET A 167 -16.37 26.05 -11.27
C MET A 167 -15.13 25.23 -11.65
N LEU A 168 -14.03 25.88 -12.03
CA LEU A 168 -12.77 25.21 -12.36
C LEU A 168 -12.24 24.39 -11.18
N LEU A 169 -12.23 24.99 -9.98
CA LEU A 169 -11.78 24.31 -8.76
C LEU A 169 -12.63 23.08 -8.46
N SER A 170 -13.95 23.17 -8.63
CA SER A 170 -14.86 22.04 -8.39
C SER A 170 -14.62 20.89 -9.37
N TYR A 171 -14.33 21.18 -10.64
CA TYR A 171 -13.97 20.15 -11.61
C TYR A 171 -12.65 19.46 -11.28
N ILE A 172 -11.63 20.23 -10.89
CA ILE A 172 -10.34 19.69 -10.45
C ILE A 172 -10.54 18.83 -9.19
N PHE A 173 -11.24 19.36 -8.20
CA PHE A 173 -11.55 18.65 -6.96
C PHE A 173 -12.27 17.34 -7.23
N LEU A 174 -13.32 17.34 -8.06
CA LEU A 174 -14.06 16.13 -8.41
C LEU A 174 -13.19 15.11 -9.15
N GLY A 175 -12.31 15.58 -10.05
CA GLY A 175 -11.36 14.73 -10.76
C GLY A 175 -10.38 14.04 -9.80
N THR A 176 -9.76 14.81 -8.91
CA THR A 176 -8.80 14.30 -7.92
C THR A 176 -9.47 13.40 -6.89
N LEU A 177 -10.64 13.79 -6.38
CA LEU A 177 -11.43 12.97 -5.45
C LEU A 177 -11.77 11.62 -6.07
N ARG A 178 -12.22 11.61 -7.34
CA ARG A 178 -12.49 10.36 -8.05
C ARG A 178 -11.22 9.52 -8.22
N ALA A 179 -10.08 10.12 -8.57
CA ALA A 179 -8.83 9.39 -8.70
C ALA A 179 -8.40 8.76 -7.37
N ASN A 180 -8.49 9.52 -6.27
CA ASN A 180 -8.07 9.06 -4.94
C ASN A 180 -9.01 8.00 -4.35
N LEU A 181 -10.31 8.06 -4.65
CA LEU A 181 -11.28 7.04 -4.22
C LEU A 181 -11.19 5.75 -5.04
N VAL A 182 -10.67 5.83 -6.27
CA VAL A 182 -10.60 4.68 -7.18
C VAL A 182 -9.25 3.97 -7.09
N VAL A 183 -8.16 4.71 -6.97
CA VAL A 183 -6.79 4.17 -7.00
C VAL A 183 -6.35 3.83 -5.57
N GLN A 184 -6.28 2.55 -5.27
CA GLN A 184 -5.73 2.09 -4.01
C GLN A 184 -4.20 2.21 -3.99
N THR A 185 -3.65 2.70 -2.87
CA THR A 185 -2.20 2.74 -2.68
C THR A 185 -1.70 1.34 -2.32
N PRO A 186 -0.68 0.79 -3.00
CA PRO A 186 -0.13 -0.51 -2.63
C PRO A 186 0.48 -0.47 -1.22
N THR A 187 0.30 -1.53 -0.45
CA THR A 187 0.95 -1.67 0.86
C THR A 187 2.47 -1.58 0.71
N GLU A 188 3.15 -0.99 1.69
CA GLU A 188 4.61 -0.90 1.68
C GLU A 188 5.22 -2.29 1.57
N ARG A 189 6.05 -2.47 0.54
CA ARG A 189 6.76 -3.71 0.22
C ARG A 189 8.25 -3.49 0.40
N ILE A 190 8.93 -4.48 0.98
CA ILE A 190 10.39 -4.44 1.16
C ILE A 190 11.05 -4.79 -0.16
N LYS A 191 11.35 -3.78 -0.98
CA LYS A 191 11.83 -3.98 -2.36
C LYS A 191 13.30 -4.42 -2.43
N GLY A 192 14.05 -4.21 -1.35
CA GLY A 192 15.47 -4.52 -1.33
C GLY A 192 16.03 -4.66 0.07
N ILE A 193 17.27 -5.11 0.13
CA ILE A 193 17.98 -5.42 1.35
C ILE A 193 18.21 -4.18 2.23
N ASP A 194 18.37 -2.98 1.67
CA ASP A 194 18.53 -1.77 2.50
C ASP A 194 17.28 -1.44 3.33
N GLN A 195 16.10 -1.61 2.73
CA GLN A 195 14.81 -1.44 3.41
C GLN A 195 14.52 -2.62 4.36
N PHE A 196 15.03 -3.81 4.06
CA PHE A 196 14.98 -4.91 5.02
C PHE A 196 15.85 -4.61 6.25
N LEU A 197 17.06 -4.12 6.04
CA LEU A 197 18.03 -3.79 7.08
C LEU A 197 17.65 -2.55 7.90
N SER A 198 16.66 -1.74 7.47
CA SER A 198 16.09 -0.69 8.32
C SER A 198 15.19 -1.24 9.43
N HIS A 199 14.92 -2.55 9.43
CA HIS A 199 14.10 -3.26 10.42
C HIS A 199 14.95 -4.32 11.15
N PRO A 200 15.89 -3.90 12.01
CA PRO A 200 16.88 -4.78 12.65
C PRO A 200 16.25 -5.81 13.62
N GLU A 201 15.00 -5.62 14.01
CA GLU A 201 14.24 -6.52 14.88
C GLU A 201 13.73 -7.79 14.16
N ARG A 202 13.74 -7.82 12.82
CA ARG A 202 13.16 -8.91 12.04
C ARG A 202 14.17 -10.05 11.84
N PRO A 203 13.91 -11.26 12.36
CA PRO A 203 14.77 -12.40 12.14
C PRO A 203 14.71 -12.90 10.69
N ILE A 204 15.76 -13.62 10.28
CA ILE A 204 15.83 -14.32 9.00
C ILE A 204 15.73 -15.82 9.28
N TYR A 205 14.65 -16.44 8.82
CA TYR A 205 14.56 -17.90 8.77
C TYR A 205 15.36 -18.44 7.59
N ILE A 206 16.20 -19.44 7.87
CA ILE A 206 16.97 -20.18 6.87
C ILE A 206 16.92 -21.67 7.18
N GLY A 207 17.15 -22.49 6.16
CA GLY A 207 17.32 -23.92 6.35
C GLY A 207 18.67 -24.19 7.01
N ALA A 208 18.69 -24.97 8.09
CA ALA A 208 19.93 -25.47 8.65
C ALA A 208 20.67 -26.34 7.63
N LYS A 209 22.01 -26.30 7.65
CA LYS A 209 22.89 -27.08 6.76
C LYS A 209 22.56 -26.88 5.26
N THR A 210 22.19 -25.65 4.92
CA THR A 210 21.99 -25.21 3.54
C THR A 210 23.04 -24.15 3.20
N PRO A 211 23.38 -23.98 1.92
CA PRO A 211 24.40 -23.01 1.50
C PRO A 211 23.99 -21.54 1.67
N ALA A 212 22.85 -21.26 2.32
CA ALA A 212 22.39 -19.93 2.70
C ALA A 212 23.48 -19.12 3.43
N THR A 213 24.23 -19.75 4.34
CA THR A 213 25.31 -19.11 5.10
C THR A 213 26.45 -18.66 4.19
N TRP A 214 26.87 -19.51 3.25
CA TRP A 214 27.88 -19.19 2.25
C TRP A 214 27.42 -18.06 1.31
N ILE A 215 26.17 -18.10 0.84
CA ILE A 215 25.58 -17.07 -0.02
C ILE A 215 25.65 -15.69 0.64
N ILE A 216 25.32 -15.60 1.92
CA ILE A 216 25.42 -14.35 2.69
C ILE A 216 26.88 -13.95 2.93
N ALA A 217 27.76 -14.92 3.18
CA ALA A 217 29.18 -14.67 3.41
C ALA A 217 29.85 -14.01 2.19
N VAL A 218 29.51 -14.44 0.97
CA VAL A 218 30.13 -13.93 -0.27
C VAL A 218 29.43 -12.70 -0.87
N TYR A 219 28.33 -12.22 -0.27
CA TYR A 219 27.59 -11.08 -0.80
C TYR A 219 28.45 -9.78 -0.78
N PRO A 220 28.69 -9.11 -1.91
CA PRO A 220 29.72 -8.09 -2.00
C PRO A 220 29.31 -6.73 -1.40
N GLY A 221 30.32 -5.92 -1.05
CA GLY A 221 30.18 -4.51 -0.69
C GLY A 221 29.66 -4.23 0.72
N GLU A 222 29.53 -2.94 1.04
CA GLU A 222 29.07 -2.44 2.35
C GLU A 222 27.68 -2.98 2.73
N LYS A 223 26.81 -3.11 1.73
CA LYS A 223 25.48 -3.72 1.88
C LYS A 223 25.58 -5.17 2.35
N GLY A 224 26.54 -5.93 1.82
CA GLY A 224 26.86 -7.28 2.27
C GLY A 224 27.42 -7.33 3.67
N ASP A 225 28.28 -6.39 4.05
CA ASP A 225 28.79 -6.30 5.42
C ASP A 225 27.66 -6.08 6.43
N ARG A 226 26.73 -5.17 6.11
CA ARG A 226 25.54 -4.91 6.94
C ARG A 226 24.62 -6.13 6.98
N LEU A 227 24.40 -6.80 5.85
CA LEU A 227 23.60 -8.02 5.79
C LEU A 227 24.22 -9.16 6.60
N ARG A 228 25.54 -9.39 6.49
CA ARG A 228 26.28 -10.35 7.31
C ARG A 228 26.15 -10.04 8.80
N ALA A 229 26.30 -8.78 9.20
CA ALA A 229 26.16 -8.37 10.59
C ALA A 229 24.74 -8.57 11.13
N HIS A 230 23.72 -8.29 10.32
CA HIS A 230 22.32 -8.57 10.67
C HIS A 230 22.07 -10.08 10.77
N PHE A 231 22.50 -10.84 9.78
CA PHE A 231 22.37 -12.29 9.72
C PHE A 231 23.06 -12.99 10.89
N ALA A 232 24.25 -12.55 11.30
CA ALA A 232 24.98 -13.11 12.44
C ALA A 232 24.22 -12.94 13.77
N ARG A 233 23.41 -11.87 13.90
CA ARG A 233 22.63 -11.59 15.13
C ARG A 233 21.23 -12.17 15.12
N ASN A 234 20.61 -12.23 13.95
CA ASN A 234 19.16 -12.41 13.82
C ASN A 234 18.75 -13.64 12.99
N ARG A 235 19.70 -14.51 12.59
CA ARG A 235 19.33 -15.75 11.88
C ARG A 235 18.66 -16.75 12.81
N VAL A 236 17.67 -17.45 12.26
CA VAL A 236 17.02 -18.60 12.89
C VAL A 236 17.16 -19.77 11.93
N GLU A 237 17.96 -20.75 12.32
CA GLU A 237 18.19 -21.97 11.56
C GLU A 237 17.10 -22.99 11.87
N VAL A 238 16.48 -23.53 10.81
CA VAL A 238 15.41 -24.54 10.90
C VAL A 238 15.96 -25.88 10.43
N ASP A 239 16.04 -26.85 11.34
CA ASP A 239 16.50 -28.21 11.07
C ASP A 239 15.36 -29.23 11.27
N PRO A 240 15.09 -30.12 10.29
CA PRO A 240 15.61 -30.12 8.92
C PRO A 240 15.04 -29.00 8.06
N PHE A 241 15.76 -28.61 6.99
CA PHE A 241 15.41 -27.43 6.17
C PHE A 241 14.00 -27.48 5.57
N TYR A 242 13.43 -28.66 5.31
CA TYR A 242 12.07 -28.75 4.77
C TYR A 242 11.00 -28.27 5.75
N ARG A 243 11.31 -28.16 7.06
CA ARG A 243 10.44 -27.54 8.07
C ARG A 243 10.33 -26.02 7.94
N LEU A 244 11.09 -25.38 7.04
CA LEU A 244 10.80 -24.01 6.62
C LEU A 244 9.37 -23.85 6.07
N LEU A 245 8.74 -24.97 5.68
CA LEU A 245 7.37 -25.02 5.18
C LEU A 245 6.31 -25.13 6.28
N ASP A 246 6.73 -25.33 7.54
CA ASP A 246 5.83 -25.51 8.68
C ASP A 246 5.12 -24.18 9.03
N VAL A 247 3.92 -24.30 9.59
CA VAL A 247 3.10 -23.15 10.01
C VAL A 247 3.82 -22.27 11.04
N GLU A 248 4.67 -22.87 11.88
CA GLU A 248 5.46 -22.16 12.90
C GLU A 248 6.44 -21.14 12.30
N VAL A 249 7.04 -21.47 11.15
CA VAL A 249 7.95 -20.58 10.41
C VAL A 249 7.14 -19.61 9.55
N LEU A 250 6.06 -20.10 8.95
CA LEU A 250 5.22 -19.29 8.07
C LEU A 250 4.53 -18.16 8.82
N GLU A 251 4.02 -18.39 10.03
CA GLU A 251 3.17 -17.42 10.75
C GLU A 251 3.89 -16.08 11.03
N PRO A 252 5.15 -16.05 11.52
CA PRO A 252 5.93 -14.82 11.62
C PRO A 252 6.20 -14.15 10.27
N VAL A 253 6.43 -14.94 9.22
CA VAL A 253 6.73 -14.44 7.87
C VAL A 253 5.50 -13.78 7.27
N ILE A 254 4.32 -14.43 7.29
CA ILE A 254 3.07 -13.89 6.74
C ILE A 254 2.62 -12.61 7.48
N LYS A 255 2.96 -12.48 8.76
CA LYS A 255 2.67 -11.29 9.58
C LYS A 255 3.70 -10.17 9.42
N ALA A 256 4.62 -10.27 8.46
CA ALA A 256 5.70 -9.31 8.22
C ALA A 256 6.65 -9.10 9.42
N LYS A 257 6.72 -10.07 10.33
CA LYS A 257 7.59 -10.01 11.53
C LYS A 257 8.95 -10.67 11.32
N ALA A 258 9.07 -11.48 10.29
CA ALA A 258 10.30 -12.16 9.92
C ALA A 258 10.44 -12.21 8.40
N ALA A 259 11.65 -12.50 7.93
CA ALA A 259 11.92 -12.83 6.54
C ALA A 259 12.24 -14.33 6.43
N LEU A 260 11.84 -14.96 5.33
CA LEU A 260 12.32 -16.29 4.98
C LEU A 260 13.25 -16.16 3.77
N MET A 261 14.47 -16.70 3.87
CA MET A 261 15.43 -16.70 2.78
C MET A 261 15.66 -18.12 2.30
N PHE A 262 15.39 -18.36 1.02
CA PHE A 262 15.65 -19.64 0.39
C PHE A 262 15.69 -19.51 -1.14
N GLU A 263 15.89 -20.63 -1.81
CA GLU A 263 15.77 -20.73 -3.26
C GLU A 263 14.35 -20.41 -3.74
N GLU A 264 14.22 -19.55 -4.75
CA GLU A 264 12.94 -19.10 -5.29
C GLU A 264 12.05 -20.24 -5.76
N LEU A 265 12.55 -21.23 -6.52
CA LEU A 265 11.70 -22.32 -7.04
C LEU A 265 11.09 -23.15 -5.91
N PHE A 266 11.85 -23.40 -4.84
CA PHE A 266 11.34 -24.07 -3.65
C PHE A 266 10.27 -23.24 -2.95
N LEU A 267 10.48 -21.92 -2.83
CA LEU A 267 9.52 -21.00 -2.24
C LEU A 267 8.26 -20.83 -3.10
N LEU A 268 8.37 -20.80 -4.42
CA LEU A 268 7.21 -20.71 -5.31
C LEU A 268 6.29 -21.92 -5.15
N ARG A 269 6.86 -23.11 -5.01
CA ARG A 269 6.10 -24.32 -4.68
C ARG A 269 5.41 -24.17 -3.32
N ALA A 270 6.12 -23.70 -2.30
CA ALA A 270 5.55 -23.47 -0.97
C ALA A 270 4.41 -22.44 -0.99
N ILE A 271 4.60 -21.33 -1.70
CA ILE A 271 3.62 -20.25 -1.85
C ILE A 271 2.35 -20.77 -2.53
N ALA A 272 2.48 -21.63 -3.54
CA ALA A 272 1.33 -22.24 -4.19
C ALA A 272 0.46 -23.07 -3.22
N ASP A 273 1.09 -23.73 -2.24
CA ASP A 273 0.40 -24.47 -1.18
C ASP A 273 -0.15 -23.55 -0.08
N TRP A 274 0.57 -22.49 0.27
CA TRP A 274 0.19 -21.55 1.34
C TRP A 274 -0.94 -20.61 0.94
N CYS A 275 -0.97 -20.17 -0.32
CA CYS A 275 -1.97 -19.23 -0.84
C CYS A 275 -3.42 -19.70 -0.62
N VAL A 276 -3.65 -21.00 -0.54
CA VAL A 276 -4.98 -21.59 -0.31
C VAL A 276 -5.31 -21.71 1.17
N LYS A 277 -4.28 -21.71 2.03
CA LYS A 277 -4.37 -21.91 3.47
C LYS A 277 -4.37 -20.60 4.26
N THR A 278 -3.93 -19.50 3.64
CA THR A 278 -3.75 -18.21 4.31
C THR A 278 -4.42 -17.10 3.53
N ASP A 279 -5.09 -16.18 4.24
CA ASP A 279 -5.65 -14.95 3.65
C ASP A 279 -4.58 -13.85 3.44
N TYR A 280 -3.31 -14.15 3.75
CA TYR A 280 -2.21 -13.22 3.62
C TYR A 280 -1.62 -13.26 2.20
N PHE A 281 -1.18 -12.10 1.74
CA PHE A 281 -0.38 -11.99 0.53
C PHE A 281 1.07 -12.30 0.85
N ILE A 282 1.74 -13.00 -0.07
CA ILE A 282 3.18 -13.27 0.03
C ILE A 282 3.88 -12.46 -1.05
N TYR A 283 4.93 -11.76 -0.66
CA TYR A 283 5.74 -10.91 -1.50
C TYR A 283 7.15 -11.48 -1.59
N ILE A 284 7.61 -11.70 -2.83
CA ILE A 284 8.99 -12.06 -3.13
C ILE A 284 9.75 -10.77 -3.39
N MET A 285 10.83 -10.56 -2.64
CA MET A 285 11.70 -9.41 -2.83
C MET A 285 12.38 -9.49 -4.21
N PRO A 286 12.30 -8.44 -5.04
CA PRO A 286 12.80 -8.48 -6.42
C PRO A 286 14.33 -8.43 -6.49
N GLU A 287 14.98 -7.85 -5.48
CA GLU A 287 16.44 -7.86 -5.38
C GLU A 287 16.94 -9.29 -5.10
N GLU A 288 17.68 -9.86 -6.05
CA GLU A 288 18.31 -11.17 -5.91
C GLU A 288 19.56 -11.08 -5.02
N ILE A 289 19.73 -12.06 -4.12
CA ILE A 289 20.92 -12.15 -3.25
C ILE A 289 22.05 -12.82 -4.00
N SER A 290 21.73 -13.91 -4.68
CA SER A 290 22.67 -14.66 -5.49
C SER A 290 21.91 -15.44 -6.54
N ARG A 291 22.51 -15.56 -7.71
CA ARG A 291 22.08 -16.53 -8.72
C ARG A 291 22.74 -17.86 -8.42
N ILE A 292 21.90 -18.86 -8.27
CA ILE A 292 22.30 -20.22 -8.02
C ILE A 292 22.27 -20.96 -9.35
N ASN A 293 23.43 -21.50 -9.71
CA ASN A 293 23.56 -22.47 -10.79
C ASN A 293 23.46 -23.85 -10.13
N GLY A 294 22.41 -24.61 -10.43
CA GLY A 294 22.15 -25.91 -9.81
C GLY A 294 22.86 -27.04 -10.55
N GLY A 295 23.99 -27.50 -10.03
CA GLY A 295 24.78 -28.64 -10.52
C GLY A 295 24.17 -30.02 -10.22
N LEU A 296 24.31 -30.95 -11.16
CA LEU A 296 24.16 -32.39 -10.91
C LEU A 296 25.55 -33.01 -10.85
N TYR A 297 25.76 -33.86 -9.86
CA TYR A 297 27.05 -34.48 -9.59
C TYR A 297 26.93 -35.99 -9.55
N THR A 298 27.99 -36.66 -9.98
CA THR A 298 28.09 -38.12 -9.98
C THR A 298 29.38 -38.56 -9.30
N SER A 299 29.42 -39.80 -8.84
CA SER A 299 30.64 -40.36 -8.27
C SER A 299 31.72 -40.47 -9.33
N ARG A 300 32.94 -40.03 -9.00
CA ARG A 300 34.13 -40.24 -9.86
C ARG A 300 34.50 -41.71 -10.03
N ASN A 301 33.98 -42.57 -9.16
CA ASN A 301 34.21 -44.02 -9.21
C ASN A 301 33.31 -44.72 -10.25
N LEU A 302 32.31 -44.03 -10.81
CA LEU A 302 31.52 -44.58 -11.91
C LEU A 302 32.38 -44.76 -13.18
N PRO A 303 32.08 -45.77 -14.03
CA PRO A 303 32.72 -45.92 -15.32
C PRO A 303 32.66 -44.61 -16.12
N ILE A 304 33.79 -44.19 -16.68
CA ILE A 304 33.88 -42.91 -17.41
C ILE A 304 32.92 -42.87 -18.62
N GLU A 305 32.65 -44.03 -19.21
CA GLU A 305 31.68 -44.21 -20.30
C GLU A 305 30.26 -43.90 -19.84
N LEU A 306 29.89 -44.26 -18.61
CA LEU A 306 28.58 -43.98 -18.04
C LEU A 306 28.42 -42.47 -17.79
N ASN A 307 29.42 -41.82 -17.19
CA ASN A 307 29.40 -40.37 -16.97
C ASN A 307 29.28 -39.60 -18.30
N LYS A 308 30.04 -40.01 -19.33
CA LYS A 308 29.92 -39.43 -20.69
C LYS A 308 28.54 -39.67 -21.30
N GLU A 309 27.93 -40.82 -21.07
CA GLU A 309 26.58 -41.10 -21.57
C GLU A 309 25.54 -40.23 -20.87
N LEU A 310 25.64 -40.07 -19.55
CA LEU A 310 24.78 -39.17 -18.78
C LEU A 310 24.90 -37.72 -19.29
N ASP A 311 26.12 -37.23 -19.50
CA ASP A 311 26.36 -35.91 -20.10
C ASP A 311 25.72 -35.75 -21.46
N ARG A 312 25.93 -36.73 -22.35
CA ARG A 312 25.35 -36.72 -23.69
C ARG A 312 23.83 -36.66 -23.62
N LYS A 313 23.21 -37.41 -22.71
CA LYS A 313 21.76 -37.39 -22.49
C LYS A 313 21.28 -36.05 -21.94
N MET A 314 22.06 -35.37 -21.10
CA MET A 314 21.75 -34.02 -20.63
C MET A 314 21.75 -33.00 -21.74
N LEU A 315 22.80 -33.02 -22.56
CA LEU A 315 22.91 -32.19 -23.76
C LEU A 315 21.74 -32.42 -24.72
N TRP A 316 21.35 -33.68 -24.96
CA TRP A 316 20.19 -33.98 -25.81
C TRP A 316 18.88 -33.48 -25.22
N THR A 317 18.68 -33.62 -23.90
CA THR A 317 17.46 -33.14 -23.23
C THR A 317 17.33 -31.62 -23.38
N GLN A 318 18.43 -30.91 -23.20
CA GLN A 318 18.52 -29.46 -23.41
C GLN A 318 18.32 -29.07 -24.87
N ALA A 319 18.98 -29.75 -25.81
CA ALA A 319 18.88 -29.46 -27.24
C ALA A 319 17.45 -29.68 -27.78
N LEU A 320 16.70 -30.61 -27.18
CA LEU A 320 15.30 -30.86 -27.51
C LEU A 320 14.33 -29.89 -26.83
N GLY A 321 14.83 -28.96 -26.00
CA GLY A 321 13.99 -28.02 -25.24
C GLY A 321 13.04 -28.73 -24.29
N VAL A 322 13.41 -29.91 -23.78
CA VAL A 322 12.60 -30.61 -22.79
C VAL A 322 12.80 -29.90 -21.46
N PRO A 323 11.76 -29.22 -20.92
CA PRO A 323 11.90 -28.53 -19.65
C PRO A 323 12.20 -29.56 -18.55
N PHE A 324 13.19 -29.26 -17.72
CA PHE A 324 13.63 -30.18 -16.67
C PHE A 324 12.56 -30.43 -15.61
N MET A 325 11.73 -29.42 -15.36
CA MET A 325 10.48 -29.53 -14.62
C MET A 325 9.42 -28.80 -15.44
N ARG A 326 8.25 -29.44 -15.64
CA ARG A 326 7.12 -28.69 -16.19
C ARG A 326 6.67 -27.68 -15.14
N GLU A 327 6.28 -26.48 -15.56
CA GLU A 327 5.77 -25.44 -14.65
C GLU A 327 4.67 -25.97 -13.71
N ARG A 328 3.78 -26.81 -14.25
CA ARG A 328 2.73 -27.50 -13.48
C ARG A 328 3.27 -28.47 -12.41
N GLU A 329 4.44 -29.06 -12.64
CA GLU A 329 5.12 -29.97 -11.71
C GLU A 329 5.88 -29.21 -10.63
N VAL A 330 6.48 -28.05 -10.96
CA VAL A 330 7.09 -27.14 -9.97
C VAL A 330 6.04 -26.70 -8.95
N LEU A 331 4.86 -26.34 -9.44
CA LEU A 331 3.73 -25.91 -8.61
C LEU A 331 2.95 -27.09 -8.00
N ASN A 332 3.27 -28.33 -8.37
CA ASN A 332 2.78 -29.59 -7.83
C ASN A 332 1.29 -29.64 -7.40
N GLY A 333 0.38 -29.25 -8.29
CA GLY A 333 -1.06 -29.24 -7.98
C GLY A 333 -1.54 -28.01 -7.21
N GLY A 334 -0.66 -27.04 -6.96
CA GLY A 334 -0.98 -25.71 -6.50
C GLY A 334 -2.07 -25.08 -7.36
N HIS A 335 -2.98 -24.37 -6.70
CA HIS A 335 -4.10 -23.73 -7.39
C HIS A 335 -3.54 -22.74 -8.42
N LEU A 336 -3.84 -22.95 -9.71
CA LEU A 336 -3.43 -22.06 -10.80
C LEU A 336 -3.87 -20.60 -10.60
N GLY A 337 -4.82 -20.35 -9.68
CA GLY A 337 -5.22 -19.00 -9.26
C GLY A 337 -4.20 -18.28 -8.35
N CYS A 338 -3.19 -18.99 -7.85
CA CYS A 338 -2.16 -18.54 -6.92
C CYS A 338 -0.78 -18.40 -7.58
N LEU A 339 -0.74 -18.19 -8.90
CA LEU A 339 0.51 -17.89 -9.61
C LEU A 339 1.03 -16.52 -9.14
N ALA A 340 2.30 -16.49 -8.74
CA ALA A 340 3.01 -15.25 -8.45
C ALA A 340 3.12 -14.44 -9.76
N GLY A 341 2.20 -13.51 -9.97
CA GLY A 341 2.26 -12.57 -11.07
C GLY A 341 3.20 -11.41 -10.75
N GLU A 342 4.02 -11.02 -11.73
CA GLU A 342 4.62 -9.66 -11.74
C GLU A 342 3.55 -8.60 -11.96
N ASP A 343 2.47 -9.00 -12.64
CA ASP A 343 1.24 -8.25 -12.72
C ASP A 343 0.70 -8.12 -11.29
N LEU A 344 0.93 -6.94 -10.70
CA LEU A 344 -0.10 -6.31 -9.88
C LEU A 344 -1.38 -6.52 -10.68
N LYS A 345 -2.20 -7.52 -10.34
CA LYS A 345 -3.58 -7.54 -10.82
C LYS A 345 -4.07 -6.15 -10.54
N THR A 346 -4.26 -5.47 -11.65
CA THR A 346 -4.00 -4.06 -11.87
C THR A 346 -4.72 -3.25 -10.82
N SER A 347 -4.22 -2.04 -10.57
CA SER A 347 -5.01 -0.96 -9.99
C SER A 347 -6.33 -0.65 -10.76
N GLU A 348 -6.73 -1.51 -11.71
CA GLU A 348 -8.05 -1.60 -12.33
C GLU A 348 -9.08 -2.28 -11.43
N ASN A 349 -8.69 -2.84 -10.28
CA ASN A 349 -9.64 -3.07 -9.19
C ASN A 349 -10.11 -1.71 -8.68
N ILE A 350 -11.04 -1.11 -9.42
CA ILE A 350 -11.82 0.04 -9.00
C ILE A 350 -12.53 -0.40 -7.72
N GLN A 351 -12.03 0.06 -6.59
CA GLN A 351 -12.72 -0.16 -5.33
C GLN A 351 -14.08 0.53 -5.42
N GLN A 352 -15.15 -0.21 -5.14
CA GLN A 352 -16.45 0.42 -4.97
C GLN A 352 -16.37 1.29 -3.71
N VAL A 353 -16.73 2.57 -3.86
CA VAL A 353 -16.78 3.53 -2.74
C VAL A 353 -17.66 2.93 -1.65
N THR A 354 -17.10 2.77 -0.45
CA THR A 354 -17.79 2.23 0.71
C THR A 354 -18.35 3.35 1.58
N VAL A 355 -19.24 3.01 2.52
CA VAL A 355 -19.78 3.98 3.48
C VAL A 355 -18.66 4.55 4.38
N TYR A 356 -17.61 3.77 4.63
CA TYR A 356 -16.46 4.22 5.43
C TYR A 356 -15.68 5.35 4.74
N ASP A 357 -15.56 5.31 3.42
CA ASP A 357 -14.89 6.37 2.64
C ASP A 357 -15.66 7.71 2.71
N LEU A 358 -16.98 7.65 2.98
CA LEU A 358 -17.85 8.81 3.14
C LEU A 358 -17.98 9.27 4.60
N MET A 359 -17.31 8.62 5.55
CA MET A 359 -17.46 8.89 6.98
C MET A 359 -17.14 10.35 7.33
N THR A 360 -16.08 10.93 6.75
CA THR A 360 -15.72 12.33 6.98
C THR A 360 -16.83 13.30 6.54
N ILE A 361 -17.56 12.98 5.46
CA ILE A 361 -18.70 13.80 5.00
C ILE A 361 -19.83 13.73 6.02
N TYR A 362 -20.17 12.55 6.52
CA TYR A 362 -21.21 12.38 7.54
C TYR A 362 -20.85 13.11 8.84
N VAL A 363 -19.60 13.01 9.30
CA VAL A 363 -19.10 13.74 10.47
C VAL A 363 -19.20 15.26 10.25
N SER A 364 -18.83 15.75 9.07
CA SER A 364 -18.91 17.18 8.73
C SER A 364 -20.35 17.70 8.73
N LEU A 365 -21.29 16.91 8.23
CA LEU A 365 -22.73 17.22 8.26
C LEU A 365 -23.25 17.31 9.70
N ILE A 366 -22.92 16.33 10.54
CA ILE A 366 -23.35 16.31 11.95
C ILE A 366 -22.78 17.53 12.69
N LEU A 367 -21.50 17.84 12.50
CA LEU A 367 -20.88 19.04 13.08
C LEU A 367 -21.57 20.32 12.61
N GLY A 368 -21.88 20.44 11.32
CA GLY A 368 -22.62 21.57 10.76
C GLY A 368 -24.03 21.74 11.35
N LEU A 369 -24.74 20.63 11.58
CA LEU A 369 -26.05 20.63 12.24
C LEU A 369 -25.93 21.09 13.70
N ILE A 370 -24.95 20.59 14.44
CA ILE A 370 -24.70 21.00 15.82
C ILE A 370 -24.41 22.49 15.90
N ILE A 371 -23.52 23.01 15.04
CA ILE A 371 -23.19 24.44 15.00
C ILE A 371 -24.44 25.28 14.69
N SER A 372 -25.25 24.86 13.72
CA SER A 372 -26.50 25.55 13.38
C SER A 372 -27.49 25.59 14.55
N ILE A 373 -27.66 24.47 15.27
CA ILE A 373 -28.54 24.39 16.44
C ILE A 373 -28.03 25.33 17.55
N VAL A 374 -26.72 25.32 17.82
CA VAL A 374 -26.12 26.20 18.84
C VAL A 374 -26.30 27.67 18.47
N ALA A 375 -26.07 28.05 17.21
CA ALA A 375 -26.27 29.41 16.74
C ALA A 375 -27.73 29.85 16.88
N PHE A 376 -28.69 28.98 16.54
CA PHE A 376 -30.12 29.26 16.69
C PHE A 376 -30.52 29.44 18.16
N ILE A 377 -30.03 28.59 19.07
CA ILE A 377 -30.28 28.74 20.51
C ILE A 377 -29.68 30.06 21.02
N ALA A 378 -28.47 30.41 20.60
CA ALA A 378 -27.84 31.67 20.96
C ALA A 378 -28.66 32.88 20.46
N GLU A 379 -29.17 32.85 19.22
CA GLU A 379 -30.04 33.88 18.68
C GLU A 379 -31.35 34.02 19.47
N LEU A 380 -31.97 32.89 19.85
CA LEU A 380 -33.18 32.88 20.68
C LEU A 380 -32.95 33.51 22.04
N VAL A 381 -31.85 33.16 22.72
CA VAL A 381 -31.49 33.71 24.03
C VAL A 381 -31.20 35.21 23.92
N CYS A 382 -30.40 35.62 22.93
CA CYS A 382 -30.10 37.03 22.70
C CYS A 382 -31.37 37.84 22.41
N SER A 383 -32.26 37.32 21.57
CA SER A 383 -33.53 37.98 21.23
C SER A 383 -34.44 38.12 22.46
N ALA A 384 -34.50 37.08 23.31
CA ALA A 384 -35.26 37.13 24.56
C ALA A 384 -34.68 38.16 25.55
N CYS A 385 -33.36 38.29 25.65
CA CYS A 385 -32.72 39.29 26.51
C CYS A 385 -33.01 40.72 26.04
N VAL A 386 -32.98 40.98 24.72
CA VAL A 386 -33.29 42.30 24.15
C VAL A 386 -34.76 42.69 24.41
N LEU A 387 -35.69 41.75 24.24
CA LEU A 387 -37.11 41.97 24.56
C LEU A 387 -37.33 42.26 26.05
N HIS A 388 -36.55 41.64 26.94
CA HIS A 388 -36.67 41.90 28.37
C HIS A 388 -36.14 43.29 28.77
N SER A 389 -35.03 43.75 28.17
CA SER A 389 -34.52 45.11 28.43
C SER A 389 -35.49 46.20 27.96
N GLU A 390 -36.16 46.01 26.81
CA GLU A 390 -37.14 46.98 26.32
C GLU A 390 -38.38 47.08 27.22
N THR A 391 -38.80 45.97 27.84
CA THR A 391 -39.97 45.95 28.73
C THR A 391 -39.70 46.59 30.10
N GLU A 392 -38.47 46.51 30.63
CA GLU A 392 -38.08 47.25 31.84
C GLU A 392 -38.02 48.77 31.59
N ASP A 393 -37.49 49.21 30.44
CA ASP A 393 -37.42 50.64 30.10
C ASP A 393 -38.82 51.27 29.88
N THR A 394 -39.82 50.48 29.48
CA THR A 394 -41.19 51.02 29.32
C THR A 394 -41.97 51.14 30.64
N GLN A 395 -41.63 50.35 31.67
CA GLN A 395 -42.29 50.41 32.98
C GLN A 395 -41.80 51.55 33.89
N GLY A 396 -40.75 52.28 33.48
CA GLY A 396 -40.22 53.46 34.18
C GLY A 396 -40.94 54.79 33.91
N MET A 397 -41.92 54.86 33.00
CA MET A 397 -42.71 56.08 32.78
C MET A 397 -43.90 56.15 33.74
N PRO A 398 -44.04 57.22 34.56
CA PRO A 398 -45.20 57.40 35.43
C PRO A 398 -46.49 57.55 34.60
N PRO A 399 -47.65 57.12 35.11
CA PRO A 399 -48.93 57.27 34.42
C PRO A 399 -49.23 58.76 34.23
N ALA A 400 -49.04 59.25 33.00
CA ALA A 400 -49.56 60.54 32.59
C ALA A 400 -51.09 60.43 32.54
N VAL A 401 -51.71 61.15 33.46
CA VAL A 401 -53.12 61.51 33.58
C VAL A 401 -53.81 61.59 32.20
N VAL A 402 -54.63 60.58 31.89
CA VAL A 402 -55.66 60.65 30.84
C VAL A 402 -56.96 61.08 31.51
N ASP A 403 -57.02 62.35 31.89
CA ASP A 403 -58.26 63.05 32.20
C ASP A 403 -58.39 64.20 31.21
N GLY A 404 -59.45 64.16 30.40
CA GLY A 404 -59.86 65.31 29.57
C GLY A 404 -59.79 65.08 28.07
N LEU A 405 -60.74 64.33 27.52
CA LEU A 405 -61.25 64.54 26.16
C LEU A 405 -62.64 63.91 26.03
N ALA A 406 -63.56 64.39 26.86
CA ALA A 406 -65.00 64.37 26.59
C ALA A 406 -65.38 65.73 26.03
N HIS A 407 -65.37 65.90 24.71
CA HIS A 407 -66.35 66.73 23.99
C HIS A 407 -66.27 66.45 22.48
N LEU A 408 -67.36 65.86 21.99
CA LEU A 408 -67.78 65.74 20.59
C LEU A 408 -67.88 67.12 19.89
N PRO A 409 -67.89 67.15 18.55
CA PRO A 409 -69.20 67.21 17.90
C PRO A 409 -69.38 66.21 16.76
N THR A 410 -70.54 65.55 16.82
CA THR A 410 -71.30 64.94 15.73
C THR A 410 -71.75 65.96 14.69
N GLY A 411 -71.69 65.57 13.41
CA GLY A 411 -72.29 66.25 12.23
C GLY A 411 -71.21 66.60 11.19
N LEU A 412 -71.31 66.30 9.90
CA LEU A 412 -72.44 66.02 9.02
C LEU A 412 -72.03 65.04 7.89
N THR A 413 -73.05 64.38 7.35
CA THR A 413 -73.19 63.72 6.05
C THR A 413 -72.70 64.56 4.86
N ASP A 414 -71.94 63.94 3.93
CA ASP A 414 -72.39 63.50 2.59
C ASP A 414 -71.28 62.69 1.88
#